data_AF-A0A3M1DZ26-F1
#
_entry.id   AF-A0A3M1DZ26-F1
#
_cell.length_a   1.000
_cell.length_b   1.000
_cell.length_c   1.000
_cell.angle_alpha   90.00
_cell.angle_beta   90.00
_cell.angle_gamma   90.00
#
_symmetry.space_group_name_H-M   'P 1'
#
loop_
_entity.id
_entity.type
_entity.pdbx_description
1 polymer ?
#
loop_
_entity_poly.entity_id
_entity_poly.type
_entity_poly.pdbx_seq_one_letter_code
_entity_poly.pdbx_strand_id
1 'polypeptide(L)'
;TGDAWYWLIAYYLLWVVAALLTAVLVFFSFTVVGNMIASPFNELLSEKVEALLSGRASSVRFSLAEAWRVFRDEARKMALFVLAMGLLFLLNFVPGFGTAVYSVLSFVLTVFFLYIEYTGYVFSRKGMGFADQRRFLKGRRFLGFGFGVGVLVLLAIPFLQFFTIPLGVVGATMLWCDQADAQKVRSGEEL
;
A
#
# COMPACT_ATOMS: atom_id res chain seq x y z
N THR A 1 6.18 46.35 34.33
CA THR A 1 5.56 45.14 34.90
C THR A 1 5.95 43.95 34.05
N GLY A 2 6.53 42.92 34.68
CA GLY A 2 7.27 41.82 34.05
C GLY A 2 6.40 40.77 33.37
N ASP A 3 5.39 41.22 32.64
CA ASP A 3 4.23 40.40 32.24
C ASP A 3 4.11 40.23 30.71
N ALA A 4 5.10 40.68 29.94
CA ALA A 4 5.08 40.62 28.47
C ALA A 4 5.63 39.29 27.90
N TRP A 5 6.39 38.53 28.69
CA TRP A 5 7.13 37.37 28.19
C TRP A 5 6.23 36.16 27.89
N TYR A 6 5.16 35.95 28.67
CA TYR A 6 4.22 34.85 28.42
C TYR A 6 3.35 35.10 27.19
N TRP A 7 3.01 36.36 26.88
CA TRP A 7 2.36 36.71 25.61
C TRP A 7 3.25 36.44 24.41
N LEU A 8 4.55 36.72 24.55
CA LEU A 8 5.53 36.44 23.51
C LEU A 8 5.68 34.91 23.30
N ILE A 9 5.74 34.12 24.37
CA ILE A 9 5.77 32.65 24.29
C ILE A 9 4.48 32.11 23.67
N ALA A 10 3.31 32.57 24.11
CA ALA A 10 2.02 32.15 23.56
C ALA A 10 1.89 32.48 22.07
N TYR A 11 2.37 33.65 21.65
CA TYR A 11 2.42 34.07 20.25
C TYR A 11 3.32 33.15 19.40
N TYR A 12 4.56 32.88 19.84
CA TYR A 12 5.45 31.97 19.12
C TYR A 12 4.94 30.53 19.11
N LEU A 13 4.36 30.05 20.22
CA LEU A 13 3.75 28.73 20.29
C LEU A 13 2.58 28.61 19.30
N LEU A 14 1.71 29.62 19.23
CA LEU A 14 0.61 29.65 18.26
C LEU A 14 1.12 29.61 16.82
N TRP A 15 2.16 30.37 16.51
CA TRP A 15 2.79 30.34 15.18
C TRP A 15 3.42 29.00 14.84
N VAL A 16 4.11 28.35 15.79
CA VAL A 16 4.68 27.01 15.61
C VAL A 16 3.57 25.99 15.38
N VAL A 17 2.49 26.03 16.16
CA VAL A 17 1.34 25.13 16.00
C VAL A 17 0.65 25.39 14.65
N ALA A 18 0.42 26.64 14.28
CA ALA A 18 -0.19 27.00 12.99
C ALA A 18 0.68 26.56 11.81
N ALA A 19 2.00 26.76 11.87
CA ALA A 19 2.95 26.31 10.86
C ALA A 19 2.97 24.78 10.76
N LEU A 20 2.97 24.06 11.89
CA LEU A 20 2.92 22.60 11.93
C LEU A 20 1.61 22.07 11.33
N LEU A 21 0.46 22.64 11.72
CA LEU A 21 -0.83 22.28 11.16
C LEU A 21 -0.89 22.52 9.65
N THR A 22 -0.38 23.67 9.20
CA THR A 22 -0.31 24.00 7.77
C THR A 22 0.60 23.03 7.03
N ALA A 23 1.78 22.72 7.57
CA ALA A 23 2.71 21.76 6.98
C ALA A 23 2.09 20.37 6.87
N VAL A 24 1.39 19.91 7.92
CA VAL A 24 0.65 18.63 7.94
C VAL A 24 -0.44 18.63 6.86
N LEU A 25 -1.27 19.69 6.79
CA LEU A 25 -2.34 19.79 5.81
C LEU A 25 -1.80 19.79 4.37
N VAL A 26 -0.77 20.58 4.10
CA VAL A 26 -0.13 20.65 2.78
C VAL A 26 0.50 19.31 2.42
N PHE A 27 1.22 18.67 3.34
CA PHE A 27 1.84 17.37 3.12
C PHE A 27 0.79 16.30 2.77
N PHE A 28 -0.25 16.14 3.58
CA PHE A 28 -1.30 15.16 3.32
C PHE A 28 -2.08 15.45 2.04
N SER A 29 -2.41 16.72 1.78
CA SER A 29 -3.10 17.11 0.54
C SER A 29 -2.26 16.80 -0.69
N PHE A 30 -0.97 17.11 -0.65
CA PHE A 30 -0.03 16.79 -1.71
C PHE A 30 0.10 15.28 -1.91
N THR A 31 0.20 14.48 -0.83
CA THR A 31 0.23 13.02 -0.91
C THR A 31 -1.02 12.45 -1.55
N VAL A 32 -2.22 12.90 -1.15
CA VAL A 32 -3.50 12.43 -1.72
C VAL A 32 -3.58 12.76 -3.20
N VAL A 33 -3.30 14.01 -3.59
CA VAL A 33 -3.35 14.45 -4.99
C VAL A 33 -2.29 13.71 -5.82
N GLY A 34 -1.07 13.58 -5.30
CA GLY A 34 0.01 12.84 -5.95
C GLY A 34 -0.35 11.38 -6.19
N ASN A 35 -0.95 10.71 -5.21
CA ASN A 35 -1.41 9.33 -5.35
C ASN A 35 -2.56 9.20 -6.37
N MET A 36 -3.51 10.14 -6.39
CA MET A 36 -4.58 10.16 -7.40
C MET A 36 -4.03 10.32 -8.81
N ILE A 37 -2.99 11.15 -8.99
CA ILE A 37 -2.31 11.33 -10.28
C ILE A 37 -1.49 10.08 -10.64
N ALA A 38 -0.81 9.45 -9.67
CA ALA A 38 0.03 8.27 -9.90
C ALA A 38 -0.76 6.99 -10.21
N SER A 39 -1.97 6.86 -9.65
CA SER A 39 -2.84 5.68 -9.83
C SER A 39 -3.03 5.27 -11.30
N PRO A 40 -3.44 6.15 -12.24
CA PRO A 40 -3.60 5.76 -13.65
C PRO A 40 -2.29 5.32 -14.31
N PHE A 41 -1.15 5.89 -13.94
CA PHE A 41 0.16 5.44 -14.45
C PHE A 41 0.51 4.05 -13.91
N ASN A 42 0.21 3.77 -12.65
CA ASN A 42 0.41 2.45 -12.05
C ASN A 42 -0.48 1.38 -12.70
N GLU A 43 -1.74 1.73 -13.02
CA GLU A 43 -2.66 0.86 -13.74
C GLU A 43 -2.17 0.59 -15.18
N LEU A 44 -1.73 1.63 -15.90
CA LEU A 44 -1.18 1.50 -17.25
C LEU A 44 0.11 0.67 -17.27
N LEU A 45 1.00 0.85 -16.29
CA LEU A 45 2.21 0.06 -16.14
C LEU A 45 1.87 -1.42 -15.95
N SER A 46 0.92 -1.73 -15.06
CA SER A 46 0.43 -3.10 -14.89
C SER A 46 -0.15 -3.66 -16.19
N GLU A 47 -0.85 -2.85 -17.00
CA GLU A 47 -1.40 -3.26 -18.30
C GLU A 47 -0.31 -3.66 -19.28
N LYS A 48 0.71 -2.80 -19.44
CA LYS A 48 1.82 -3.09 -20.33
C LYS A 48 2.59 -4.33 -19.90
N VAL A 49 2.85 -4.49 -18.60
CA VAL A 49 3.52 -5.69 -18.07
C VAL A 49 2.71 -6.96 -18.32
N GLU A 50 1.39 -6.93 -18.05
CA GLU A 50 0.53 -8.09 -18.31
C GLU A 50 0.44 -8.41 -19.81
N ALA A 51 0.32 -7.39 -20.67
CA ALA A 51 0.29 -7.59 -22.12
C ALA A 51 1.59 -8.20 -22.64
N LEU A 52 2.75 -7.80 -22.09
CA LEU A 52 4.05 -8.37 -22.42
C LEU A 52 4.17 -9.84 -22.00
N LEU A 53 3.57 -10.24 -20.88
CA LEU A 53 3.68 -11.60 -20.34
C LEU A 53 2.60 -12.55 -20.87
N SER A 54 1.38 -12.07 -21.02
CA SER A 54 0.20 -12.88 -21.35
C SER A 54 -0.23 -12.78 -22.82
N GLY A 55 0.36 -11.85 -23.59
CA GLY A 55 0.02 -11.60 -25.00
C GLY A 55 -1.38 -11.03 -25.24
N ARG A 56 -2.14 -10.70 -24.18
CA ARG A 56 -3.51 -10.16 -24.27
C ARG A 56 -3.55 -8.75 -23.67
N ALA A 57 -4.00 -7.78 -24.45
CA ALA A 57 -4.26 -6.43 -23.95
C ALA A 57 -5.64 -6.39 -23.27
N SER A 58 -5.68 -5.88 -22.04
CA SER A 58 -6.93 -5.59 -21.32
C SER A 58 -7.10 -4.07 -21.31
N SER A 59 -8.09 -3.55 -22.02
CA SER A 59 -8.33 -2.11 -22.05
C SER A 59 -8.77 -1.59 -20.68
N VAL A 60 -8.06 -0.60 -20.17
CA VAL A 60 -8.46 0.16 -18.99
C VAL A 60 -9.61 1.09 -19.42
N ARG A 61 -10.80 0.90 -18.84
CA ARG A 61 -11.82 1.96 -18.85
C ARG A 61 -11.66 2.72 -17.54
N PHE A 62 -11.41 4.03 -17.64
CA PHE A 62 -11.35 4.90 -16.47
C PHE A 62 -12.71 5.54 -16.28
N SER A 63 -13.40 5.20 -15.20
CA SER A 63 -14.64 5.86 -14.76
C SER A 63 -14.45 6.59 -13.43
N LEU A 64 -15.07 7.75 -13.26
CA LEU A 64 -15.11 8.45 -11.96
C LEU A 64 -15.73 7.59 -10.84
N ALA A 65 -16.70 6.74 -11.18
CA ALA A 65 -17.30 5.81 -10.23
C ALA A 65 -16.30 4.72 -9.79
N GLU A 66 -15.41 4.30 -10.69
CA GLU A 66 -14.34 3.37 -10.37
C GLU A 66 -13.29 4.05 -9.50
N ALA A 67 -12.87 5.28 -9.83
CA ALA A 67 -11.94 6.04 -9.00
C ALA A 67 -12.43 6.20 -7.54
N TRP A 68 -13.72 6.47 -7.33
CA TRP A 68 -14.31 6.55 -6.00
C TRP A 68 -14.32 5.20 -5.27
N ARG A 69 -14.65 4.11 -5.99
CA ARG A 69 -14.59 2.75 -5.43
C ARG A 69 -13.17 2.39 -5.00
N VAL A 70 -12.18 2.67 -5.85
CA VAL A 70 -10.76 2.42 -5.58
C VAL A 70 -10.31 3.20 -4.35
N PHE A 71 -10.63 4.50 -4.29
CA PHE A 71 -10.31 5.33 -3.14
C PHE A 71 -10.89 4.77 -1.83
N ARG A 72 -12.17 4.34 -1.84
CA ARG A 72 -12.81 3.76 -0.66
C ARG A 72 -12.17 2.44 -0.23
N ASP A 73 -11.83 1.60 -1.19
CA ASP A 73 -11.17 0.31 -0.90
C ASP A 73 -9.76 0.54 -0.34
N GLU A 74 -9.04 1.54 -0.85
CA GLU A 74 -7.72 1.95 -0.37
C GLU A 74 -7.79 2.52 1.05
N ALA A 75 -8.73 3.45 1.29
CA ALA A 75 -8.98 3.98 2.62
C ALA A 75 -9.34 2.88 3.64
N ARG A 76 -10.07 1.85 3.21
CA ARG A 76 -10.42 0.71 4.07
C ARG A 76 -9.19 -0.13 4.42
N LYS A 77 -8.30 -0.43 3.46
CA LYS A 77 -7.04 -1.15 3.72
C LYS A 77 -6.17 -0.37 4.70
N MET A 78 -6.00 0.93 4.47
CA MET A 78 -5.22 1.82 5.33
C MET A 78 -5.79 1.86 6.75
N ALA A 79 -7.11 2.03 6.89
CA ALA A 79 -7.76 2.03 8.20
C ALA A 79 -7.58 0.70 8.95
N LEU A 80 -7.72 -0.44 8.25
CA LEU A 80 -7.49 -1.77 8.84
C LEU A 80 -6.03 -1.95 9.27
N PHE A 81 -5.07 -1.49 8.47
CA PHE A 81 -3.65 -1.55 8.80
C PHE A 81 -3.30 -0.70 10.03
N VAL A 82 -3.77 0.55 10.06
CA VAL A 82 -3.56 1.46 11.19
C VAL A 82 -4.21 0.92 12.46
N LEU A 83 -5.44 0.41 12.37
CA LEU A 83 -6.12 -0.21 13.51
C LEU A 83 -5.33 -1.43 14.02
N ALA A 84 -4.90 -2.31 13.12
CA ALA A 84 -4.13 -3.50 13.49
C ALA A 84 -2.79 -3.11 14.13
N MET A 85 -2.05 -2.15 13.56
CA MET A 85 -0.81 -1.64 14.17
C MET A 85 -1.04 -0.98 15.52
N GLY A 86 -2.12 -0.21 15.68
CA GLY A 86 -2.49 0.40 16.95
C GLY A 86 -2.78 -0.65 18.03
N LEU A 87 -3.47 -1.74 17.68
CA LEU A 87 -3.70 -2.87 18.59
C LEU A 87 -2.40 -3.61 18.93
N LEU A 88 -1.52 -3.84 17.94
CA LEU A 88 -0.21 -4.45 18.15
C LEU A 88 0.67 -3.57 19.06
N PHE A 89 0.57 -2.25 18.93
CA PHE A 89 1.34 -1.32 19.75
C PHE A 89 1.02 -1.47 21.25
N LEU A 90 -0.22 -1.84 21.60
CA LEU A 90 -0.62 -2.13 22.98
C LEU A 90 0.17 -3.29 23.61
N LEU A 91 0.78 -4.15 22.79
CA LEU A 91 1.61 -5.24 23.27
C LEU A 91 2.88 -4.75 23.97
N ASN A 92 3.37 -3.54 23.63
CA ASN A 92 4.53 -2.92 24.30
C ASN A 92 4.28 -2.59 25.78
N PHE A 93 3.02 -2.59 26.26
CA PHE A 93 2.73 -2.44 27.68
C PHE A 93 3.04 -3.69 28.50
N VAL A 94 3.31 -4.85 27.87
CA VAL A 94 3.73 -6.08 28.55
C VAL A 94 5.27 -6.10 28.67
N PRO A 95 5.83 -5.92 29.88
CA PRO A 95 7.28 -5.87 30.05
C PRO A 95 7.96 -7.21 29.70
N GLY A 96 9.17 -7.14 29.15
CA GLY A 96 10.01 -8.30 28.79
C GLY A 96 9.71 -8.88 27.41
N PHE A 97 8.49 -9.37 27.17
CA PHE A 97 8.13 -10.06 25.92
C PHE A 97 7.37 -9.20 24.92
N GLY A 98 6.66 -8.17 25.38
CA GLY A 98 5.76 -7.36 24.56
C GLY A 98 6.44 -6.72 23.35
N THR A 99 7.61 -6.11 23.55
CA THR A 99 8.37 -5.46 22.48
C THR A 99 8.89 -6.45 21.44
N ALA A 100 9.42 -7.60 21.87
CA ALA A 100 9.93 -8.61 20.94
C ALA A 100 8.80 -9.18 20.05
N VAL A 101 7.65 -9.50 20.67
CA VAL A 101 6.48 -9.99 19.94
C VAL A 101 5.93 -8.90 19.01
N TYR A 102 5.85 -7.64 19.47
CA TYR A 102 5.46 -6.50 18.65
C TYR A 102 6.36 -6.35 17.42
N SER A 103 7.69 -6.39 17.57
CA SER A 103 8.62 -6.26 16.45
C SER A 103 8.41 -7.35 15.39
N VAL A 104 8.22 -8.59 15.79
CA VAL A 104 7.99 -9.71 14.85
C VAL A 104 6.64 -9.57 14.16
N LEU A 105 5.57 -9.34 14.93
CA LEU A 105 4.22 -9.25 14.36
C LEU A 105 4.05 -8.00 13.49
N SER A 106 4.62 -6.87 13.86
CA SER A 106 4.56 -5.64 13.07
C SER A 106 5.33 -5.80 11.76
N PHE A 107 6.48 -6.49 11.78
CA PHE A 107 7.19 -6.83 10.55
C PHE A 107 6.33 -7.70 9.63
N VAL A 108 5.77 -8.80 10.14
CA VAL A 108 4.91 -9.70 9.36
C VAL A 108 3.68 -8.98 8.82
N LEU A 109 3.04 -8.14 9.63
CA LEU A 109 1.87 -7.36 9.23
C LEU A 109 2.23 -6.34 8.15
N THR A 110 3.38 -5.67 8.25
CA THR A 110 3.88 -4.73 7.23
C THR A 110 4.15 -5.43 5.91
N VAL A 111 4.86 -6.56 5.94
CA VAL A 111 5.14 -7.37 4.73
C VAL A 111 3.84 -7.83 4.07
N PHE A 112 2.90 -8.32 4.86
CA PHE A 112 1.59 -8.76 4.36
C PHE A 112 0.78 -7.59 3.79
N PHE A 113 0.84 -6.43 4.43
CA PHE A 113 0.20 -5.22 3.95
C PHE A 113 0.76 -4.77 2.60
N LEU A 114 2.09 -4.74 2.43
CA LEU A 114 2.73 -4.42 1.16
C LEU A 114 2.31 -5.39 0.05
N TYR A 115 2.18 -6.68 0.36
CA TYR A 115 1.67 -7.65 -0.60
C TYR A 115 0.23 -7.34 -1.04
N ILE A 116 -0.67 -6.98 -0.10
CA ILE A 116 -2.04 -6.55 -0.39
C ILE A 116 -2.07 -5.26 -1.20
N GLU A 117 -1.24 -4.28 -0.84
CA GLU A 117 -1.20 -2.97 -1.48
C GLU A 117 -0.89 -3.09 -2.97
N TYR A 118 0.24 -3.71 -3.28
CA TYR A 118 0.73 -3.80 -4.65
C TYR A 118 -0.08 -4.74 -5.53
N THR A 119 -0.57 -5.86 -4.99
CA THR A 119 -1.54 -6.68 -5.73
C THR A 119 -2.86 -5.95 -5.92
N GLY A 120 -3.23 -5.06 -5.01
CA GLY A 120 -4.44 -4.24 -5.10
C GLY A 120 -4.55 -3.48 -6.42
N TYR A 121 -3.45 -2.97 -6.97
CA TYR A 121 -3.45 -2.28 -8.28
C TYR A 121 -3.90 -3.19 -9.42
N VAL A 122 -3.47 -4.45 -9.43
CA VAL A 122 -3.86 -5.44 -10.46
C VAL A 122 -5.36 -5.74 -10.37
N PHE A 123 -5.87 -5.97 -9.17
CA PHE A 123 -7.28 -6.29 -8.93
C PHE A 123 -8.20 -5.11 -9.19
N SER A 124 -7.80 -3.93 -8.73
CA SER A 124 -8.47 -2.64 -8.96
C SER A 124 -8.72 -2.41 -10.45
N ARG A 125 -7.64 -2.47 -11.23
CA ARG A 125 -7.68 -2.30 -12.69
C ARG A 125 -8.59 -3.32 -13.39
N LYS A 126 -8.59 -4.57 -12.92
CA LYS A 126 -9.46 -5.64 -13.47
C LYS A 126 -10.90 -5.57 -12.94
N GLY A 127 -11.23 -4.58 -12.11
CA GLY A 127 -12.54 -4.43 -11.51
C GLY A 127 -12.93 -5.55 -10.53
N MET A 128 -11.96 -6.35 -10.08
CA MET A 128 -12.17 -7.46 -9.16
C MET A 128 -12.29 -6.96 -7.73
N GLY A 129 -13.15 -7.59 -6.95
CA GLY A 129 -13.44 -7.15 -5.59
C GLY A 129 -12.40 -7.64 -4.57
N PHE A 130 -12.49 -7.10 -3.35
CA PHE A 130 -11.68 -7.53 -2.22
C PHE A 130 -11.82 -9.03 -1.89
N ALA A 131 -12.97 -9.62 -2.20
CA ALA A 131 -13.19 -11.06 -2.01
C ALA A 131 -12.29 -11.91 -2.91
N ASP A 132 -12.13 -11.51 -4.18
CA ASP A 132 -11.26 -12.18 -5.15
C ASP A 132 -9.79 -12.01 -4.78
N GLN A 133 -9.41 -10.79 -4.37
CA GLN A 133 -8.07 -10.51 -3.88
C GLN A 133 -7.74 -11.40 -2.68
N ARG A 134 -8.64 -11.53 -1.71
CA ARG A 134 -8.45 -12.42 -0.55
C ARG A 134 -8.28 -13.88 -0.95
N ARG A 135 -8.99 -14.35 -1.98
CA ARG A 135 -8.84 -15.73 -2.47
C ARG A 135 -7.47 -15.94 -3.12
N PHE A 136 -7.00 -14.97 -3.91
CA PHE A 136 -5.66 -14.98 -4.50
C PHE A 136 -4.55 -14.98 -3.45
N LEU A 137 -4.63 -14.10 -2.45
CA LEU A 137 -3.66 -14.00 -1.35
C LEU A 137 -3.53 -15.33 -0.57
N LYS A 138 -4.63 -16.09 -0.44
CA LYS A 138 -4.61 -17.41 0.21
C LYS A 138 -3.93 -18.50 -0.64
N GLY A 139 -3.93 -18.38 -1.96
CA GLY A 139 -3.40 -19.39 -2.88
C GLY A 139 -1.89 -19.59 -2.81
N ARG A 140 -1.11 -18.52 -2.57
CA ARG A 140 0.36 -18.57 -2.50
C ARG A 140 0.95 -17.67 -1.40
N ARG A 141 0.51 -17.88 -0.16
CA ARG A 141 0.92 -17.08 1.02
C ARG A 141 2.44 -16.92 1.19
N PHE A 142 3.23 -17.97 0.92
CA PHE A 142 4.69 -17.92 1.07
C PHE A 142 5.36 -17.08 -0.01
N LEU A 143 4.91 -17.22 -1.27
CA LEU A 143 5.43 -16.42 -2.38
C LEU A 143 5.04 -14.94 -2.22
N GLY A 144 3.80 -14.68 -1.78
CA GLY A 144 3.35 -13.34 -1.43
C GLY A 144 4.15 -12.71 -0.29
N PHE A 145 4.51 -13.50 0.73
CA PHE A 145 5.39 -13.04 1.81
C PHE A 145 6.78 -12.67 1.28
N GLY A 146 7.39 -13.52 0.45
CA GLY A 146 8.69 -13.22 -0.18
C GLY A 146 8.65 -11.93 -1.04
N PHE A 147 7.58 -11.74 -1.81
CA PHE A 147 7.33 -10.49 -2.54
C PHE A 147 7.26 -9.29 -1.60
N GLY A 148 6.45 -9.36 -0.54
CA GLY A 148 6.31 -8.27 0.44
C GLY A 148 7.62 -7.94 1.15
N VAL A 149 8.45 -8.94 1.47
CA VAL A 149 9.81 -8.73 2.01
C VAL A 149 10.68 -8.01 0.99
N GLY A 150 10.66 -8.41 -0.29
CA GLY A 150 11.41 -7.73 -1.34
C GLY A 150 11.02 -6.26 -1.50
N VAL A 151 9.73 -5.96 -1.46
CA VAL A 151 9.21 -4.58 -1.46
C VAL A 151 9.68 -3.81 -0.22
N LEU A 152 9.63 -4.44 0.96
CA LEU A 152 10.10 -3.82 2.20
C LEU A 152 11.60 -3.51 2.15
N VAL A 153 12.42 -4.38 1.55
CA VAL A 153 13.86 -4.15 1.35
C VAL A 153 14.09 -2.97 0.40
N LEU A 154 13.33 -2.87 -0.69
CA LEU A 154 13.40 -1.71 -1.60
C LEU A 154 13.06 -0.39 -0.87
N LEU A 155 12.06 -0.42 0.01
CA LEU A 155 11.69 0.73 0.85
C LEU A 155 12.76 1.06 1.89
N ALA A 156 13.45 0.06 2.44
CA ALA A 156 14.45 0.25 3.48
C ALA A 156 15.75 0.89 2.94
N ILE A 157 16.05 0.74 1.65
CA ILE A 157 17.26 1.28 1.04
C ILE A 157 16.98 2.69 0.50
N PRO A 158 17.67 3.73 1.00
CA PRO A 158 17.55 5.09 0.47
C PRO A 158 17.82 5.11 -1.05
N PHE A 159 17.18 6.02 -1.77
CA PHE A 159 17.19 6.12 -3.24
C PHE A 159 16.48 4.98 -3.97
N LEU A 160 16.65 3.71 -3.57
CA LEU A 160 15.89 2.60 -4.16
C LEU A 160 14.40 2.72 -3.86
N GLN A 161 14.05 3.33 -2.72
CA GLN A 161 12.66 3.61 -2.37
C GLN A 161 11.88 4.33 -3.49
N PHE A 162 12.52 5.20 -4.29
CA PHE A 162 11.88 5.94 -5.38
C PHE A 162 11.37 5.02 -6.50
N PHE A 163 11.97 3.85 -6.66
CA PHE A 163 11.58 2.85 -7.66
C PHE A 163 10.64 1.78 -7.10
N THR A 164 10.30 1.83 -5.80
CA THR A 164 9.47 0.80 -5.17
C THR A 164 8.11 0.71 -5.82
N ILE A 165 7.49 1.85 -6.13
CA ILE A 165 6.16 1.88 -6.76
C ILE A 165 6.18 1.14 -8.11
N PRO A 166 6.99 1.54 -9.11
CA PRO A 166 7.00 0.85 -10.40
C PRO A 166 7.47 -0.61 -10.30
N LEU A 167 8.51 -0.90 -9.53
CA LEU A 167 9.01 -2.28 -9.36
C LEU A 167 8.00 -3.18 -8.65
N GLY A 168 7.31 -2.67 -7.64
CA GLY A 168 6.27 -3.38 -6.91
C GLY A 168 5.06 -3.67 -7.81
N VAL A 169 4.64 -2.72 -8.64
CA VAL A 169 3.55 -2.93 -9.62
C VAL A 169 3.93 -3.99 -10.65
N VAL A 170 5.15 -3.93 -11.21
CA VAL A 170 5.68 -4.93 -12.14
C VAL A 170 5.73 -6.31 -11.48
N GLY A 171 6.28 -6.40 -10.27
CA GLY A 171 6.37 -7.65 -9.49
C GLY A 171 5.01 -8.24 -9.14
N ALA A 172 4.05 -7.43 -8.70
CA ALA A 172 2.69 -7.87 -8.41
C ALA A 172 1.97 -8.38 -9.66
N THR A 173 2.20 -7.73 -10.81
CA THR A 173 1.63 -8.15 -12.10
C THR A 173 2.23 -9.49 -12.56
N MET A 174 3.54 -9.69 -12.42
CA MET A 174 4.20 -10.98 -12.69
C MET A 174 3.64 -12.09 -11.81
N LEU A 175 3.48 -11.82 -10.51
CA LEU A 175 2.92 -12.77 -9.55
C LEU A 175 1.48 -13.16 -9.88
N TRP A 176 0.71 -12.21 -10.42
CA TRP A 176 -0.63 -12.47 -10.94
C TRP A 176 -0.61 -13.40 -12.16
N CYS A 177 0.23 -13.10 -13.16
CA CYS A 177 0.33 -13.90 -14.39
C CYS A 177 0.75 -15.35 -14.10
N ASP A 178 1.79 -15.54 -13.28
CA ASP A 178 2.28 -16.87 -12.89
C ASP A 178 1.20 -17.70 -12.16
N GLN A 179 0.35 -17.06 -11.37
CA GLN A 179 -0.78 -17.74 -10.72
C GLN A 179 -1.91 -18.07 -11.69
N ALA A 180 -2.23 -17.16 -12.61
CA ALA A 180 -3.25 -17.39 -13.63
C ALA A 180 -2.85 -18.57 -14.54
N ASP A 181 -1.59 -18.63 -14.96
CA ASP A 181 -1.10 -19.73 -15.80
C ASP A 181 -1.07 -21.06 -15.03
N ALA A 182 -0.63 -21.05 -13.77
CA ALA A 182 -0.72 -22.25 -12.93
C ALA A 182 -2.16 -22.74 -12.69
N GLN A 183 -3.16 -21.85 -12.75
CA GLN A 183 -4.57 -22.24 -12.68
C GLN A 183 -5.06 -22.86 -13.99
N LYS A 184 -4.69 -22.30 -15.15
CA LYS A 184 -5.01 -22.88 -16.47
C LYS A 184 -4.45 -24.28 -16.65
N VAL A 185 -3.19 -24.49 -16.25
CA VAL A 185 -2.55 -25.82 -16.29
C VAL A 185 -3.30 -26.83 -15.42
N ARG A 186 -3.86 -26.38 -14.28
CA ARG A 186 -4.67 -27.24 -13.39
C ARG A 186 -6.10 -27.48 -13.88
N SER A 187 -6.70 -26.56 -14.65
CA SER A 187 -8.04 -26.72 -15.23
C SER A 187 -8.06 -27.57 -16.51
N GLY A 188 -6.88 -27.91 -17.07
CA GLY A 188 -6.77 -28.72 -18.28
C GLY A 188 -7.18 -27.99 -19.55
N GLU A 189 -7.20 -26.65 -19.53
CA GLU A 189 -7.57 -25.80 -20.67
C GLU A 189 -6.42 -25.62 -21.69
N GLU A 190 -5.33 -26.41 -21.58
CA GLU A 190 -4.26 -26.48 -22.59
C GLU A 190 -4.06 -27.92 -23.09
N LEU A 191 -4.80 -28.26 -24.15
CA LEU A 191 -4.29 -28.89 -25.38
C LEU A 191 -4.97 -28.22 -26.58
#